data_AF-A0A432SR09-F1
#
_entry.id   AF-A0A432SR09-F1
#
_cell.length_a   1.000
_cell.length_b   1.000
_cell.length_c   1.000
_cell.angle_alpha   90.00
_cell.angle_beta   90.00
_cell.angle_gamma   90.00
#
_symmetry.space_group_name_H-M   'P 1'
#
loop_
_entity.id
_entity.type
_entity.pdbx_description
1 polymer ?
#
loop_
_entity_poly.entity_id
_entity_poly.type
_entity_poly.pdbx_seq_one_letter_code
_entity_poly.pdbx_strand_id
1 'polypeptide(L)'
;MGKALVKIKPKKYKVGDIVKVDFIAIHPMETGMRKSKKTGKILPAKYINEVKFYYNGKLFTNMDIWESTSTNPYLSVNLKITEPGEVKVTFKDNTGEAGEKSKKIKPRA
;
A
#
# COMPACT_ATOMS: atom_id res chain seq x y z
N MET A 1 3.89 10.65 -7.33
CA MET A 1 3.22 9.34 -7.26
C MET A 1 1.73 9.58 -7.11
N GLY A 2 0.87 8.66 -7.54
CA GLY A 2 -0.58 8.86 -7.40
C GLY A 2 -1.04 8.92 -5.94
N LYS A 3 -2.30 9.33 -5.75
CA LYS A 3 -2.95 9.35 -4.42
C LYS A 3 -2.93 7.95 -3.81
N ALA A 4 -2.72 7.84 -2.50
CA ALA A 4 -2.86 6.59 -1.76
C ALA A 4 -3.90 6.69 -0.64
N LEU A 5 -4.53 5.56 -0.31
CA LEU A 5 -5.53 5.41 0.75
C LEU A 5 -5.09 4.32 1.71
N VAL A 6 -5.25 4.60 3.00
CA VAL A 6 -5.12 3.61 4.08
C VAL A 6 -6.45 3.56 4.82
N LYS A 7 -7.06 2.38 4.91
CA LYS A 7 -8.32 2.14 5.63
C LYS A 7 -8.08 1.10 6.72
N ILE A 8 -8.68 1.31 7.88
CA ILE A 8 -8.65 0.34 8.98
C ILE A 8 -10.04 -0.24 9.13
N LYS A 9 -10.15 -1.57 9.19
CA LYS A 9 -11.42 -2.29 9.35
C LYS A 9 -11.30 -3.34 10.46
N PRO A 10 -12.29 -3.49 11.35
CA PRO A 10 -13.48 -2.65 11.48
C PRO A 10 -13.15 -1.20 11.90
N LYS A 11 -14.10 -0.27 11.75
CA LYS A 11 -13.90 1.14 12.17
C LYS A 11 -13.84 1.32 13.70
N LYS A 12 -14.34 0.32 14.44
CA LYS A 12 -14.40 0.28 15.91
C LYS A 12 -13.62 -0.96 16.35
N TYR A 13 -12.62 -0.76 17.19
CA TYR A 13 -11.72 -1.81 17.71
C TYR A 13 -11.19 -1.35 19.07
N LYS A 14 -10.72 -2.29 19.88
CA LYS A 14 -10.08 -2.10 21.19
C LYS A 14 -8.62 -2.52 21.15
N VAL A 15 -7.90 -2.22 22.22
CA VAL A 15 -6.58 -2.81 22.45
C VAL A 15 -6.73 -4.33 22.58
N GLY A 16 -5.88 -5.08 21.90
CA GLY A 16 -5.90 -6.54 21.79
C GLY A 16 -6.54 -7.06 20.51
N ASP A 17 -7.40 -6.29 19.86
CA ASP A 17 -8.11 -6.70 18.64
C ASP A 17 -7.18 -6.78 17.43
N ILE A 18 -7.52 -7.67 16.50
CA ILE A 18 -6.91 -7.74 15.17
C ILE A 18 -7.76 -6.93 14.20
N VAL A 19 -7.14 -5.97 13.53
CA VAL A 19 -7.76 -5.16 12.47
C VAL A 19 -7.10 -5.43 11.12
N LYS A 20 -7.85 -5.22 10.05
CA LYS A 20 -7.33 -5.15 8.69
C LYS A 20 -6.86 -3.73 8.38
N VAL A 21 -5.63 -3.62 7.89
CA VAL A 21 -5.07 -2.41 7.29
C VAL A 21 -5.10 -2.60 5.78
N ASP A 22 -6.05 -1.93 5.14
CA ASP A 22 -6.18 -1.93 3.68
C ASP A 22 -5.41 -0.75 3.10
N PHE A 23 -4.54 -1.03 2.14
CA PHE A 23 -3.80 -0.05 1.36
C PHE A 23 -4.24 -0.09 -0.10
N ILE A 24 -4.52 1.09 -0.67
CA ILE A 24 -4.83 1.27 -2.09
C ILE A 24 -3.90 2.36 -2.62
N ALA A 25 -3.06 2.02 -3.61
CA ALA A 25 -2.28 2.99 -4.35
C ALA A 25 -2.93 3.27 -5.70
N ILE A 26 -3.12 4.54 -6.07
CA ILE A 26 -3.51 4.89 -7.44
C ILE A 26 -2.26 4.81 -8.32
N HIS A 27 -2.13 3.72 -9.07
CA HIS A 27 -0.93 3.41 -9.84
C HIS A 27 -1.27 2.58 -11.09
N PRO A 28 -0.68 2.86 -12.27
CA PRO A 28 -0.99 2.17 -13.51
C PRO A 28 -0.65 0.67 -13.50
N MET A 29 0.44 0.29 -12.82
CA MET A 29 0.98 -1.09 -12.84
C MET A 29 1.20 -1.59 -14.27
N GLU A 30 1.96 -0.83 -15.05
CA GLU A 30 2.29 -1.19 -16.43
C GLU A 30 3.29 -2.35 -16.43
N THR A 31 2.95 -3.43 -17.13
CA THR A 31 3.72 -4.69 -17.06
C THR A 31 4.97 -4.70 -17.91
N GLY A 32 5.13 -3.74 -18.83
CA GLY A 32 6.19 -3.78 -19.83
C GLY A 32 5.85 -4.58 -21.07
N MET A 33 4.66 -5.21 -21.15
CA MET A 33 4.28 -6.08 -22.27
C MET A 33 3.30 -5.43 -23.26
N ARG A 34 2.62 -4.35 -22.85
CA ARG A 34 1.58 -3.70 -23.66
C ARG A 34 2.19 -2.74 -24.68
N LYS A 35 1.61 -2.70 -25.87
CA LYS A 35 1.92 -1.68 -26.88
C LYS A 35 1.02 -0.47 -26.75
N SER A 36 1.59 0.72 -26.93
CA SER A 36 0.85 1.98 -27.04
C SER A 36 -0.01 1.98 -28.29
N LYS A 37 -1.32 2.24 -28.14
CA LYS A 37 -2.24 2.38 -29.29
C LYS A 37 -1.87 3.56 -30.19
N LYS A 38 -1.20 4.60 -29.66
CA LYS A 38 -0.83 5.81 -30.41
C LYS A 38 0.46 5.64 -31.21
N THR A 39 1.45 4.95 -30.64
CA THR A 39 2.81 4.90 -31.19
C THR A 39 3.25 3.50 -31.64
N GLY A 40 2.49 2.45 -31.33
CA GLY A 40 2.84 1.06 -31.61
C GLY A 40 4.00 0.49 -30.78
N LYS A 41 4.70 1.34 -30.00
CA LYS A 41 5.86 0.96 -29.18
C LYS A 41 5.43 0.28 -27.88
N ILE A 42 6.28 -0.60 -27.36
CA ILE A 42 6.12 -1.21 -26.04
C ILE A 42 6.21 -0.12 -24.97
N LEU A 43 5.27 -0.15 -24.02
CA LEU A 43 5.30 0.73 -22.86
C LEU A 43 6.30 0.17 -21.84
N PRO A 44 7.24 0.96 -21.30
CA PRO A 44 8.16 0.50 -20.26
C PRO A 44 7.41 0.00 -19.02
N ALA A 45 7.97 -1.02 -18.37
CA ALA A 45 7.42 -1.53 -17.12
C ALA A 45 7.47 -0.44 -16.05
N LYS A 46 6.32 -0.18 -15.43
CA LYS A 46 6.17 0.75 -14.31
C LYS A 46 5.19 0.18 -13.30
N TYR A 47 5.72 -0.39 -12.22
CA TYR A 47 4.96 -1.07 -11.19
C TYR A 47 5.53 -0.79 -9.81
N ILE A 48 4.66 -0.76 -8.79
CA ILE A 48 5.07 -0.71 -7.40
C ILE A 48 5.83 -2.00 -7.11
N ASN A 49 7.06 -1.90 -6.61
CA ASN A 49 7.92 -3.05 -6.34
C ASN A 49 8.12 -3.34 -4.84
N GLU A 50 7.83 -2.40 -3.96
CA GLU A 50 7.91 -2.61 -2.51
C GLU A 50 6.86 -1.79 -1.76
N VAL A 51 6.20 -2.41 -0.79
CA VAL A 51 5.27 -1.77 0.15
C VAL A 51 5.59 -2.19 1.57
N LYS A 52 5.84 -1.22 2.45
CA LYS A 52 6.16 -1.43 3.86
C LYS A 52 5.09 -0.83 4.75
N PHE A 53 4.67 -1.59 5.75
CA PHE A 53 3.69 -1.19 6.73
C PHE A 53 4.36 -1.06 8.10
N TYR A 54 4.14 0.09 8.72
CA TYR A 54 4.67 0.47 10.01
C TYR A 54 3.54 0.74 10.97
N TYR A 55 3.74 0.34 12.23
CA TYR A 55 2.86 0.67 13.34
C TYR A 55 3.72 1.28 14.46
N ASN A 56 3.42 2.53 14.82
CA ASN A 56 4.21 3.30 15.79
C ASN A 56 5.71 3.31 15.47
N GLY A 57 6.04 3.47 14.19
CA GLY A 57 7.42 3.48 13.69
C GLY A 57 8.06 2.10 13.53
N LYS A 58 7.46 1.03 14.04
CA LYS A 58 7.96 -0.34 13.89
C LYS A 58 7.44 -0.97 12.62
N LEU A 59 8.35 -1.45 11.77
CA LEU A 59 8.00 -2.25 10.60
C LEU A 59 7.34 -3.55 11.07
N PHE A 60 6.13 -3.83 10.61
CA PHE A 60 5.45 -5.09 10.92
C PHE A 60 5.19 -5.95 9.67
N THR A 61 5.23 -5.37 8.48
CA THR A 61 5.10 -6.11 7.22
C THR A 61 5.84 -5.41 6.09
N ASN A 62 6.57 -6.18 5.29
CA ASN A 62 7.13 -5.77 4.00
C ASN A 62 6.57 -6.70 2.91
N MET A 63 6.22 -6.13 1.76
CA MET A 63 5.72 -6.86 0.60
C MET A 63 6.50 -6.44 -0.63
N ASP A 64 7.13 -7.42 -1.27
CA ASP A 64 7.69 -7.25 -2.61
C ASP A 64 6.59 -7.53 -3.64
N ILE A 65 6.42 -6.59 -4.57
CA ILE A 65 5.34 -6.61 -5.55
C ILE A 65 5.96 -6.70 -6.94
N TRP A 66 5.27 -7.41 -7.83
CA TRP A 66 5.72 -7.64 -9.20
C TRP A 66 4.74 -7.07 -10.20
N GLU A 67 5.19 -6.97 -11.44
CA GLU A 67 4.52 -6.35 -12.57
C GLU A 67 3.16 -6.99 -12.92
N SER A 68 2.92 -8.24 -12.49
CA SER A 68 1.67 -8.96 -12.70
C SER A 68 0.50 -8.50 -11.82
N THR A 69 0.74 -7.54 -10.92
CA THR A 69 -0.30 -7.00 -10.03
C THR A 69 -1.19 -6.00 -10.77
N SER A 70 -2.51 -6.12 -10.59
CA SER A 70 -3.48 -5.25 -11.26
C SER A 70 -3.30 -3.76 -10.94
N THR A 71 -3.71 -2.92 -11.90
CA THR A 71 -3.84 -1.47 -11.74
C THR A 71 -4.59 -1.11 -10.46
N ASN A 72 -4.14 -0.04 -9.80
CA ASN A 72 -4.60 0.41 -8.50
C ASN A 72 -4.54 -0.68 -7.41
N PRO A 73 -3.34 -1.20 -7.09
CA PRO A 73 -3.20 -2.37 -6.24
C PRO A 73 -3.85 -2.16 -4.87
N TYR A 74 -4.63 -3.17 -4.46
CA TYR A 74 -5.22 -3.30 -3.14
C TYR A 74 -4.48 -4.36 -2.34
N LEU A 75 -3.94 -3.97 -1.19
CA LEU A 75 -3.25 -4.86 -0.26
C LEU A 75 -3.95 -4.80 1.09
N SER A 76 -4.09 -5.93 1.77
CA SER A 76 -4.72 -5.99 3.09
C SER A 76 -3.88 -6.85 4.01
N VAL A 77 -3.51 -6.29 5.15
CA VAL A 77 -2.70 -6.97 6.18
C VAL A 77 -3.42 -6.93 7.52
N ASN A 78 -3.21 -7.96 8.34
CA ASN A 78 -3.74 -7.99 9.69
C ASN A 78 -2.74 -7.35 10.66
N LEU A 79 -3.24 -6.49 11.54
CA LEU A 79 -2.47 -5.82 12.59
C LEU A 79 -3.17 -6.03 13.93
N LYS A 80 -2.44 -6.56 14.93
CA LYS A 80 -2.92 -6.56 16.31
C LYS A 80 -2.67 -5.18 16.93
N ILE A 81 -3.73 -4.57 17.45
CA ILE A 81 -3.68 -3.24 18.05
C ILE A 81 -3.23 -3.38 19.50
N THR A 82 -2.09 -2.77 19.85
CA THR A 82 -1.55 -2.82 21.22
C THR A 82 -1.77 -1.52 21.97
N GLU A 83 -1.87 -0.40 21.25
CA GLU A 83 -1.98 0.94 21.81
C GLU A 83 -2.51 1.95 20.77
N PRO A 84 -2.98 3.14 21.18
CA PRO A 84 -3.20 4.24 20.24
C PRO A 84 -1.93 4.64 19.49
N GLY A 85 -2.07 5.21 18.31
CA GLY A 85 -0.89 5.62 17.55
C GLY A 85 -1.14 5.81 16.05
N GLU A 86 -0.19 5.40 15.23
CA GLU A 86 -0.21 5.63 13.79
C GLU A 86 0.21 4.40 12.99
N VAL A 87 -0.57 4.11 11.95
CA VAL A 87 -0.19 3.19 10.88
C VAL A 87 0.34 4.02 9.72
N LYS A 88 1.59 3.77 9.33
CA LYS A 88 2.24 4.39 8.18
C LYS A 88 2.52 3.33 7.13
N VAL A 89 2.20 3.62 5.87
CA VAL A 89 2.51 2.77 4.74
C VAL A 89 3.43 3.55 3.80
N THR A 90 4.58 2.98 3.46
CA THR A 90 5.48 3.53 2.44
C THR A 90 5.51 2.58 1.25
N PHE A 91 5.60 3.13 0.05
CA PHE A 91 5.59 2.35 -1.17
C PHE A 91 6.50 2.99 -2.21
N LYS A 92 7.16 2.17 -3.02
CA LYS A 92 8.05 2.62 -4.10
C LYS A 92 7.79 1.82 -5.36
N ASP A 93 8.05 2.44 -6.51
CA ASP A 93 8.02 1.78 -7.81
C ASP A 93 9.43 1.49 -8.34
N ASN A 94 9.48 0.66 -9.39
CA ASN A 94 10.72 0.27 -10.07
C ASN A 94 11.42 1.42 -10.80
N THR A 95 10.79 2.59 -10.94
CA THR A 95 11.39 3.80 -11.51
C THR A 95 11.98 4.74 -10.45
N GLY A 96 11.91 4.35 -9.17
CA GLY A 96 12.40 5.13 -8.03
C GLY A 96 11.38 6.13 -7.47
N GLU A 97 10.17 6.20 -8.04
CA GLU A 97 9.11 7.04 -7.50
C GLU A 97 8.58 6.42 -6.20
N ALA A 98 8.53 7.21 -5.13
CA ALA A 98 8.10 6.75 -3.82
C ALA A 98 7.00 7.63 -3.23
N GLY A 99 6.28 7.07 -2.27
CA GLY A 99 5.19 7.72 -1.59
C GLY A 99 4.95 7.13 -0.20
N GLU A 100 4.23 7.89 0.61
CA GLU A 100 3.83 7.45 1.94
C GLU A 100 2.42 7.89 2.28
N LYS A 101 1.77 7.12 3.17
CA LYS A 101 0.46 7.44 3.70
C LYS A 101 0.35 7.00 5.15
N SER A 102 -0.01 7.96 6.01
CA SER A 102 -0.23 7.69 7.42
C SER A 102 -1.71 7.80 7.81
N LYS A 103 -2.10 7.01 8.80
CA LYS A 103 -3.43 7.01 9.39
C LYS A 103 -3.33 6.78 10.89
N LYS A 104 -3.80 7.77 11.67
CA LYS A 104 -3.94 7.64 13.11
C LYS A 104 -4.97 6.58 13.47
N ILE A 105 -4.62 5.72 14.43
CA ILE A 105 -5.51 4.74 15.05
C ILE A 105 -5.84 5.21 16.47
N LYS A 106 -7.11 5.05 16.86
CA LYS A 106 -7.60 5.37 18.21
C LYS A 106 -8.53 4.24 18.65
N PRO A 107 -7.98 3.24 19.35
CA PRO A 107 -8.77 2.16 19.94
C PRO A 107 -9.77 2.74 20.93
N ARG A 108 -10.91 2.08 21.08
CA ARG A 108 -11.85 2.38 22.15
C ARG A 108 -11.26 1.92 23.49
N ALA A 109 -11.64 2.63 24.54
CA ALA A 109 -11.49 2.13 25.90
C ALA A 109 -12.28 0.83 26.09
#